data_AF-A0A919K6N6-F1
#
_entry.id   AF-A0A919K6N6-F1
#
_cell.length_a   1.000
_cell.length_b   1.000
_cell.length_c   1.000
_cell.angle_alpha   90.00
_cell.angle_beta   90.00
_cell.angle_gamma   90.00
#
_symmetry.space_group_name_H-M   'P 1'
#
loop_
_entity.id
_entity.type
_entity.pdbx_description
1 polymer ?
#
loop_
_entity_poly.entity_id
_entity_poly.type
_entity_poly.pdbx_seq_one_letter_code
_entity_poly.pdbx_strand_id
1 'polypeptide(L)'
;MRRWASAVGRFPAPGTLNFLAGLLAGAGINLLTSAAVGDGGGLGIHIVLDSVAWVSGAALLTSAATMLGNADRQAALLITPEFNDMERRQIRTLEINRVARPVRWLLLGAFACVAVAVALLPQLARH
;
A
#
# COMPACT_ATOMS: atom_id res chain seq x y z
N MET A 1 29.51 17.74 0.99
CA MET A 1 28.08 17.47 1.33
C MET A 1 27.53 16.33 0.47
N ARG A 2 27.96 15.08 0.69
CA ARG A 2 27.78 13.99 -0.32
C ARG A 2 27.54 12.62 0.36
N ARG A 3 26.52 12.49 1.23
CA ARG A 3 26.18 11.20 1.90
C ARG A 3 24.69 10.98 2.22
N TRP A 4 23.75 11.66 1.56
CA TRP A 4 22.31 11.44 1.80
C TRP A 4 21.54 10.82 0.63
N ALA A 5 22.20 10.49 -0.49
CA ALA A 5 21.54 9.96 -1.68
C ALA A 5 21.31 8.43 -1.67
N SER A 6 21.87 7.69 -0.70
CA SER A 6 21.86 6.21 -0.74
C SER A 6 20.74 5.54 0.07
N ALA A 7 19.95 6.30 0.83
CA ALA A 7 18.84 5.76 1.64
C ALA A 7 17.45 6.08 1.06
N VAL A 8 17.37 6.33 -0.24
CA VAL A 8 16.10 6.20 -0.96
C VAL A 8 15.89 4.71 -1.13
N GLY A 9 15.40 4.08 -0.06
CA GLY A 9 15.05 2.67 -0.05
C GLY A 9 14.18 2.38 -1.28
N ARG A 10 14.58 1.41 -2.08
CA ARG A 10 13.81 0.94 -3.23
C ARG A 10 12.38 0.67 -2.74
N PHE A 11 11.44 1.53 -3.14
CA PHE A 11 10.03 1.23 -2.91
C PHE A 11 9.67 -0.03 -3.69
N PRO A 12 8.74 -0.86 -3.18
CA PRO A 12 8.18 -1.93 -3.98
C PRO A 12 7.59 -1.35 -5.27
N ALA A 13 7.63 -2.12 -6.35
CA ALA A 13 7.05 -1.69 -7.61
C ALA A 13 5.54 -1.38 -7.43
N PRO A 14 4.99 -0.39 -8.15
CA PRO A 14 3.56 -0.06 -8.08
C PRO A 14 2.65 -1.29 -8.28
N GLY A 15 3.02 -2.19 -9.20
CA GLY A 15 2.28 -3.43 -9.44
C GLY A 15 2.24 -4.36 -8.22
N THR A 16 3.35 -4.47 -7.48
CA THR A 16 3.41 -5.27 -6.25
C THR A 16 2.53 -4.68 -5.15
N LEU A 17 2.56 -3.36 -4.97
CA LEU A 17 1.71 -2.67 -4.00
C LEU A 17 0.22 -2.85 -4.32
N ASN A 18 -0.14 -2.75 -5.61
CA ASN A 18 -1.52 -2.93 -6.06
C ASN A 18 -2.00 -4.39 -5.91
N PHE A 19 -1.13 -5.36 -6.15
CA PHE A 19 -1.42 -6.77 -5.89
C PHE A 19 -1.69 -7.03 -4.41
N LEU A 20 -0.82 -6.52 -3.53
CA LEU A 20 -1.02 -6.63 -2.08
C LEU A 20 -2.31 -5.93 -1.64
N ALA A 21 -2.61 -4.74 -2.17
CA ALA A 21 -3.87 -4.05 -1.90
C ALA A 21 -5.09 -4.91 -2.27
N GLY A 22 -5.05 -5.58 -3.43
CA GLY A 22 -6.10 -6.52 -3.83
C GLY A 22 -6.29 -7.68 -2.85
N LEU A 23 -5.20 -8.27 -2.35
CA LEU A 23 -5.28 -9.32 -1.33
C LEU A 23 -5.90 -8.82 -0.01
N LEU A 24 -5.47 -7.64 0.46
CA LEU A 24 -6.01 -7.05 1.69
C LEU A 24 -7.50 -6.71 1.55
N ALA A 25 -7.90 -6.12 0.42
CA ALA A 25 -9.29 -5.80 0.15
C ALA A 25 -10.14 -7.08 0.09
N GLY A 26 -9.65 -8.12 -0.60
CA GLY A 26 -10.31 -9.42 -0.66
C GLY A 26 -10.51 -10.04 0.72
N ALA A 27 -9.49 -10.01 1.59
CA ALA A 27 -9.59 -10.52 2.95
C ALA A 27 -10.65 -9.77 3.77
N GLY A 28 -10.63 -8.43 3.76
CA GLY A 28 -11.57 -7.61 4.51
C GLY A 28 -13.02 -7.77 4.05
N ILE A 29 -13.25 -7.82 2.73
CA ILE A 29 -14.57 -8.07 2.14
C ILE A 29 -15.05 -9.47 2.50
N ASN A 30 -14.20 -10.49 2.35
CA ASN A 30 -14.57 -11.86 2.64
C ASN A 30 -15.03 -12.04 4.10
N LEU A 31 -14.29 -11.47 5.05
CA LEU A 31 -14.66 -11.44 6.47
C LEU A 31 -16.04 -10.82 6.70
N LEU A 32 -16.30 -9.66 6.10
CA LEU A 32 -17.58 -8.96 6.24
C LEU A 32 -18.74 -9.79 5.66
N THR A 33 -18.52 -10.38 4.48
CA THR A 33 -19.54 -11.19 3.81
C THR A 33 -19.81 -12.51 4.53
N SER A 34 -18.79 -13.18 5.04
CA SER A 34 -18.97 -14.43 5.80
C SER A 34 -19.77 -14.18 7.08
N ALA A 35 -19.51 -13.06 7.78
CA ALA A 35 -20.27 -12.69 8.96
C ALA A 35 -21.70 -12.23 8.66
N ALA A 36 -21.94 -11.64 7.48
CA ALA A 36 -23.28 -11.24 7.06
C ALA A 36 -24.16 -12.42 6.62
N VAL A 37 -23.56 -13.51 6.11
CA VAL A 37 -24.27 -14.68 5.58
C VAL A 37 -24.35 -15.83 6.60
N GLY A 38 -23.48 -15.86 7.62
CA GLY A 38 -23.49 -16.89 8.66
C GLY A 38 -24.69 -16.79 9.62
N ASP A 39 -25.34 -17.92 9.91
CA ASP A 39 -26.54 -18.05 10.77
C ASP A 39 -26.31 -17.73 12.27
N GLY A 40 -25.12 -17.27 12.65
CA GLY A 40 -24.71 -17.10 14.05
C GLY A 40 -24.60 -15.64 14.49
N GLY A 41 -25.71 -15.04 14.95
CA GLY A 41 -25.63 -13.94 15.91
C GLY A 41 -25.20 -12.55 15.41
N GLY A 42 -25.56 -12.16 14.19
CA GLY A 42 -25.46 -10.76 13.75
C GLY A 42 -24.04 -10.21 13.55
N LEU A 43 -23.95 -9.02 12.94
CA LEU A 43 -22.68 -8.40 12.57
C LEU A 43 -21.96 -7.87 13.83
N GLY A 44 -21.11 -8.69 14.45
CA GLY A 44 -20.31 -8.28 15.60
C GLY A 44 -19.43 -7.08 15.28
N ILE A 45 -19.42 -6.06 16.15
CA ILE A 45 -18.69 -4.81 15.92
C ILE A 45 -17.19 -5.05 15.67
N HIS A 46 -16.62 -6.10 16.26
CA HIS A 46 -15.24 -6.53 16.08
C HIS A 46 -14.94 -6.97 14.64
N ILE A 47 -15.89 -7.64 13.97
CA ILE A 47 -15.76 -8.08 12.58
C ILE A 47 -15.77 -6.86 11.66
N VAL A 48 -16.68 -5.91 11.91
CA VAL A 48 -16.73 -4.67 11.14
C VAL A 48 -15.41 -3.91 11.26
N LEU A 49 -14.90 -3.77 12.47
CA LEU A 49 -13.63 -3.08 12.72
C LEU A 49 -12.45 -3.79 12.04
N ASP A 50 -12.40 -5.13 12.08
CA ASP A 50 -11.35 -5.91 11.40
C ASP A 50 -11.43 -5.76 9.88
N SER A 51 -12.63 -5.92 9.29
CA SER A 51 -12.86 -5.69 7.86
C SER A 51 -12.47 -4.28 7.43
N VAL A 52 -12.81 -3.25 8.22
CA VAL A 52 -12.42 -1.86 7.96
C VAL A 52 -10.90 -1.70 8.02
N ALA A 53 -10.22 -2.35 8.97
CA ALA A 53 -8.76 -2.29 9.05
C ALA A 53 -8.09 -2.90 7.80
N TRP A 54 -8.53 -4.08 7.36
CA TRP A 54 -8.05 -4.71 6.12
C TRP A 54 -8.28 -3.82 4.88
N VAL A 55 -9.49 -3.29 4.71
CA VAL A 55 -9.86 -2.45 3.56
C VAL A 55 -9.12 -1.10 3.59
N SER A 56 -8.92 -0.52 4.77
CA SER A 56 -8.14 0.72 4.93
C SER A 56 -6.67 0.50 4.55
N GLY A 57 -6.09 -0.62 4.98
CA GLY A 57 -4.74 -1.02 4.56
C GLY A 57 -4.62 -1.16 3.04
N ALA A 58 -5.62 -1.77 2.40
CA ALA A 58 -5.70 -1.86 0.95
C ALA A 58 -5.74 -0.47 0.29
N ALA A 59 -6.61 0.43 0.76
CA ALA A 59 -6.74 1.78 0.21
C ALA A 59 -5.42 2.58 0.31
N LEU A 60 -4.70 2.46 1.42
CA LEU A 60 -3.39 3.09 1.60
C LEU A 60 -2.34 2.52 0.66
N LEU A 61 -2.29 1.20 0.46
CA LEU A 61 -1.37 0.57 -0.50
C LEU A 61 -1.69 0.97 -1.94
N THR A 62 -2.97 1.01 -2.32
CA THR A 62 -3.41 1.48 -3.64
C THR A 62 -2.98 2.93 -3.85
N SER A 63 -3.20 3.80 -2.85
CA SER A 63 -2.78 5.21 -2.93
C SER A 63 -1.27 5.35 -3.12
N ALA A 64 -0.47 4.58 -2.37
CA ALA A 64 0.98 4.55 -2.53
C ALA A 64 1.40 4.05 -3.92
N ALA A 65 0.76 3.00 -4.43
CA ALA A 65 0.98 2.47 -5.77
C ALA A 65 0.67 3.51 -6.85
N THR A 66 -0.45 4.22 -6.74
CA THR A 66 -0.85 5.27 -7.68
C THR A 66 0.15 6.43 -7.68
N MET A 67 0.61 6.88 -6.50
CA MET A 67 1.62 7.95 -6.42
C MET A 67 2.94 7.55 -7.08
N LEU A 68 3.43 6.33 -6.81
CA LEU A 68 4.66 5.83 -7.43
C LEU A 68 4.50 5.60 -8.93
N GLY A 69 3.36 5.08 -9.38
CA GLY A 69 3.06 4.88 -10.80
C GLY A 69 2.95 6.21 -11.56
N ASN A 70 2.36 7.24 -10.94
CA ASN A 70 2.30 8.57 -11.52
C ASN A 70 3.68 9.22 -11.60
N ALA A 71 4.52 9.07 -10.57
CA ALA A 71 5.90 9.56 -10.58
C ALA A 71 6.75 8.87 -11.67
N ASP A 72 6.60 7.55 -11.86
CA ASP A 72 7.30 6.81 -12.92
C ASP A 72 6.83 7.24 -14.32
N ARG A 73 5.52 7.45 -14.50
CA ARG A 73 4.96 8.01 -15.75
C ARG A 73 5.48 9.42 -16.03
N GLN A 74 5.52 10.29 -15.02
CA GLN A 74 6.07 11.64 -15.17
C GLN A 74 7.56 11.60 -15.55
N ALA A 75 8.34 10.74 -14.89
CA ALA A 75 9.74 10.54 -15.25
C ALA A 75 9.90 10.03 -16.70
N ALA A 76 9.03 9.11 -17.15
CA ALA A 76 9.05 8.61 -18.52
C ALA A 76 8.77 9.71 -19.56
N LEU A 77 7.88 10.67 -19.26
CA LEU A 77 7.60 11.81 -20.14
C LEU A 77 8.78 12.79 -20.25
N LEU A 78 9.64 12.85 -19.23
CA LEU A 78 10.81 13.72 -19.20
C LEU A 78 12.06 13.08 -19.85
N ILE A 79 12.04 11.77 -20.10
CA ILE A 79 13.16 11.05 -20.70
C ILE A 79 13.11 11.18 -22.22
N THR A 80 14.15 11.76 -22.80
CA THR A 80 14.34 11.81 -24.26
C THR A 80 15.16 10.61 -24.76
N PRO A 81 15.07 10.26 -26.06
CA PRO A 81 15.83 9.14 -26.63
C PRO A 81 17.35 9.32 -26.50
N GLU A 82 17.83 10.56 -26.49
CA GLU A 82 19.24 10.95 -26.45
C GLU A 82 19.89 10.73 -25.08
N PHE A 83 19.10 10.56 -24.02
CA PHE A 83 19.63 10.34 -22.67
C PHE A 83 20.25 8.96 -22.53
N ASN A 84 21.43 8.94 -21.91
CA ASN A 84 22.10 7.71 -21.51
C ASN A 84 21.38 7.05 -20.31
N ASP A 85 21.67 5.78 -20.03
CA ASP A 85 21.01 5.03 -18.96
C ASP A 85 21.20 5.64 -17.56
N MET A 86 22.30 6.36 -17.34
CA MET A 86 22.57 7.03 -16.08
C MET A 86 21.66 8.24 -15.88
N GLU A 87 21.48 9.08 -16.89
CA GLU A 87 20.58 10.24 -16.89
C GLU A 87 19.13 9.80 -16.71
N ARG A 88 18.72 8.75 -17.42
CA ARG A 88 17.38 8.15 -17.27
C ARG A 88 17.11 7.71 -15.83
N ARG A 89 18.09 7.06 -15.17
CA ARG A 89 17.98 6.64 -13.76
C ARG A 89 17.94 7.82 -12.81
N GLN A 90 18.72 8.88 -13.08
CA GLN A 90 18.72 10.09 -12.26
C GLN A 90 17.36 10.78 -12.29
N ILE A 91 16.76 10.95 -13.47
CA ILE A 91 15.43 11.56 -13.62
C ILE A 91 14.36 10.75 -12.89
N ARG A 92 14.34 9.42 -13.08
CA ARG A 92 13.41 8.55 -12.34
C ARG A 92 13.58 8.67 -10.82
N THR A 93 14.82 8.70 -10.35
CA THR A 93 15.11 8.83 -8.91
C THR A 93 14.66 10.19 -8.37
N LEU A 94 14.85 11.27 -9.13
CA LEU A 94 14.42 12.61 -8.76
C LEU A 94 12.89 12.70 -8.63
N GLU A 95 12.13 12.16 -9.58
CA GLU A 95 10.67 12.16 -9.51
C GLU A 95 10.13 11.28 -8.38
N ILE A 96 10.70 10.08 -8.18
CA ILE A 96 10.33 9.21 -7.05
C ILE A 96 10.61 9.90 -5.70
N ASN A 97 11.71 10.65 -5.59
CA ASN A 97 12.05 11.36 -4.37
C ASN A 97 11.03 12.44 -3.98
N ARG A 98 10.35 13.05 -4.95
CA ARG A 98 9.28 14.03 -4.68
C ARG A 98 8.10 13.41 -3.94
N VAL A 99 7.78 12.16 -4.26
CA VAL A 99 6.67 11.42 -3.63
C VAL A 99 7.13 10.50 -2.48
N ALA A 100 8.44 10.42 -2.20
CA ALA A 100 8.98 9.46 -1.23
C ALA A 100 8.45 9.64 0.20
N ARG A 101 8.33 10.90 0.68
CA ARG A 101 7.84 11.18 2.04
C ARG A 101 6.38 10.76 2.22
N PRO A 102 5.41 11.20 1.39
CA PRO A 102 4.02 10.75 1.55
C PRO A 102 3.86 9.24 1.32
N VAL A 103 4.56 8.65 0.36
CA VAL A 103 4.54 7.19 0.15
C VAL A 103 5.00 6.44 1.40
N ARG A 104 6.05 6.88 2.08
CA ARG A 104 6.48 6.27 3.36
C ARG A 104 5.40 6.31 4.41
N TRP A 105 4.69 7.43 4.56
CA TRP A 105 3.60 7.55 5.51
C TRP A 105 2.43 6.63 5.17
N LEU A 106 2.07 6.52 3.88
CA LEU A 106 1.04 5.59 3.43
C LEU A 106 1.41 4.14 3.71
N LEU A 107 2.66 3.75 3.46
CA LEU A 107 3.16 2.39 3.73
C LEU A 107 3.18 2.08 5.24
N LEU A 108 3.61 3.04 6.06
CA LEU A 108 3.58 2.89 7.53
C LEU A 108 2.14 2.77 8.04
N GLY A 109 1.21 3.58 7.50
CA GLY A 109 -0.21 3.49 7.82
C GLY A 109 -0.81 2.15 7.40
N ALA A 110 -0.50 1.67 6.20
CA ALA A 110 -0.96 0.36 5.73
C ALA A 110 -0.45 -0.78 6.63
N PHE A 111 0.82 -0.72 7.03
CA PHE A 111 1.40 -1.68 7.97
C PHE A 111 0.71 -1.63 9.34
N ALA A 112 0.43 -0.43 9.86
CA ALA A 112 -0.32 -0.27 11.10
C ALA A 112 -1.74 -0.85 11.00
N CYS A 113 -2.45 -0.62 9.88
CA CYS A 113 -3.75 -1.24 9.62
C CYS A 113 -3.69 -2.76 9.62
N VAL A 114 -2.70 -3.35 8.94
CA VAL A 114 -2.50 -4.81 8.93
C VAL A 114 -2.15 -5.33 10.33
N ALA A 115 -1.31 -4.64 11.09
CA ALA A 115 -0.97 -5.02 12.45
C ALA A 115 -2.20 -5.00 13.38
N VAL A 116 -3.06 -3.98 13.25
CA VAL A 116 -4.35 -3.91 13.97
C VAL A 116 -5.25 -5.07 13.58
N ALA A 117 -5.39 -5.34 12.29
CA ALA A 117 -6.24 -6.42 11.80
C ALA A 117 -5.76 -7.80 12.32
N VAL A 118 -4.46 -8.06 12.23
CA VAL A 118 -3.84 -9.28 12.76
C VAL A 118 -4.01 -9.38 14.28
N ALA A 119 -3.95 -8.27 15.02
CA ALA A 119 -4.17 -8.25 16.46
C ALA A 119 -5.63 -8.53 16.85
N LEU A 120 -6.59 -8.33 15.94
CA LEU A 120 -8.01 -8.62 16.15
C LEU A 120 -8.38 -10.08 15.81
N LEU A 121 -7.57 -10.79 14.99
CA LEU A 121 -7.78 -12.21 14.66
C LEU A 121 -7.99 -13.14 15.87
N PRO A 122 -7.22 -13.06 16.97
CA PRO A 122 -7.43 -13.93 18.13
C PRO A 122 -8.78 -13.73 18.83
N GLN A 123 -9.39 -12.55 18.69
CA GLN A 123 -10.71 -12.26 19.25
C GLN A 123 -11.81 -12.88 18.38
N LEU A 124 -11.59 -12.95 17.07
CA LEU A 124 -12.48 -13.64 16.13
C LEU A 124 -12.48 -15.16 16.34
N ALA A 125 -11.34 -15.76 16.71
CA ALA A 125 -11.23 -17.21 16.92
C ALA A 125 -11.87 -17.72 18.22
N ARG A 126 -12.30 -16.83 19.13
CA ARG A 126 -12.91 -17.19 20.42
C ARG A 126 -14.43 -17.15 20.41
N HIS A 127 -15.04 -16.72 19.31
CA HIS A 127 -16.48 -16.67 19.09
C HIS A 127 -16.86 -17.69 18.01
#